data_AF-A0A7K3VYA7-F1
#
_entry.id   AF-A0A7K3VYA7-F1
#
_cell.length_a   1.000
_cell.length_b   1.000
_cell.length_c   1.000
_cell.angle_alpha   90.00
_cell.angle_beta   90.00
_cell.angle_gamma   90.00
#
_symmetry.space_group_name_H-M   'P 1'
#
loop_
_entity.id
_entity.type
_entity.pdbx_description
1 polymer ?
#
loop_
_entity_poly.entity_id
_entity_poly.type
_entity_poly.pdbx_seq_one_letter_code
_entity_poly.pdbx_strand_id
1 'polypeptide(L)' 'MDLDVLAELTGSIGSVGYGLAAIGPGIGVGIVWAAYIQATARQPESAGLTRTYAFLGAALSEALALIGLVVPFIFGQ' A
#
# COMPACT_ATOMS: atom_id res chain seq x y z
N MET A 1 4.21 39.42 -24.82
CA MET A 1 5.33 38.90 -24.02
C MET A 1 5.12 37.41 -23.96
N ASP A 2 5.89 36.65 -24.73
CA ASP A 2 5.92 35.20 -24.58
C ASP A 2 6.53 34.90 -23.20
N LEU A 3 5.81 34.09 -22.43
CA LEU A 3 6.30 33.61 -21.15
C LEU A 3 7.17 32.41 -21.44
N ASP A 4 8.47 32.63 -21.63
CA ASP A 4 9.45 31.56 -21.72
C ASP A 4 9.47 30.81 -20.38
N VAL A 5 8.80 29.67 -20.32
CA VAL A 5 8.81 28.79 -19.16
C VAL A 5 10.22 28.19 -19.03
N LEU A 6 11.05 28.82 -18.18
CA LEU A 6 12.45 28.41 -17.95
C LEU A 6 12.60 27.05 -17.24
N ALA A 7 11.51 26.53 -16.64
CA ALA A 7 11.47 25.21 -16.02
C ALA A 7 10.04 24.66 -16.03
N GLU A 8 9.79 23.62 -16.81
CA GLU A 8 8.51 22.91 -16.83
C GLU A 8 8.49 21.84 -15.73
N LEU A 9 7.49 21.91 -14.85
CA LEU A 9 7.29 20.88 -13.83
C LEU A 9 6.57 19.68 -14.47
N THR A 10 7.35 18.78 -15.05
CA THR A 10 6.86 17.53 -15.66
C THR A 10 6.65 16.46 -14.60
N GLY A 11 5.46 15.86 -14.52
CA GLY A 11 5.18 14.72 -13.64
C GLY A 11 3.70 14.40 -13.46
N SER A 12 3.41 13.31 -12.74
CA SER A 12 2.05 12.87 -12.40
C SER A 12 1.76 13.10 -10.92
N ILE A 13 0.84 14.04 -10.63
CA ILE A 13 0.31 14.27 -9.27
C ILE A 13 -0.39 13.00 -8.76
N GLY A 14 -1.00 12.22 -9.66
CA GLY A 14 -1.61 10.94 -9.33
C GLY A 14 -0.62 9.93 -8.74
N SER A 15 0.62 9.89 -9.27
CA SER A 15 1.67 9.02 -8.75
C SER A 15 2.10 9.42 -7.33
N VAL A 16 2.12 10.72 -7.04
CA VAL A 16 2.41 11.23 -5.68
C VAL A 16 1.28 10.85 -4.73
N GLY A 17 0.02 11.03 -5.15
CA GLY A 17 -1.16 10.63 -4.38
C GLY A 17 -1.18 9.15 -4.05
N TYR A 18 -0.87 8.28 -5.01
CA TYR A 18 -0.76 6.84 -4.77
C TYR A 18 0.38 6.51 -3.80
N GLY A 19 1.55 7.12 -3.96
CA GLY A 19 2.68 6.92 -3.05
C GLY A 19 2.34 7.23 -1.60
N LEU A 20 1.57 8.30 -1.35
CA LEU A 20 1.07 8.64 -0.02
C LEU A 20 0.02 7.63 0.49
N ALA A 21 -0.91 7.20 -0.37
CA ALA A 21 -1.93 6.22 -0.02
C ALA A 21 -1.33 4.84 0.35
N ALA A 22 -0.19 4.47 -0.22
CA ALA A 22 0.48 3.20 0.01
C ALA A 22 1.19 3.09 1.39
N ILE A 23 1.40 4.21 2.10
CA ILE A 23 2.13 4.22 3.39
C ILE A 23 1.41 3.40 4.46
N GLY A 24 0.11 3.63 4.65
CA GLY A 24 -0.70 2.92 5.64
C GLY A 24 -0.70 1.40 5.43
N PRO A 25 -1.03 0.93 4.22
CA PRO A 25 -0.93 -0.48 3.83
C PRO A 25 0.46 -1.08 4.04
N GLY A 26 1.52 -0.38 3.65
CA GLY A 26 2.90 -0.85 3.86
C GLY A 26 3.23 -1.10 5.34
N ILE A 27 2.79 -0.22 6.23
CA ILE A 27 2.93 -0.39 7.68
C ILE A 27 2.07 -1.57 8.18
N GLY A 28 0.80 -1.61 7.78
CA GLY A 28 -0.14 -2.65 8.24
C GLY A 28 0.28 -4.05 7.80
N VAL A 29 0.71 -4.23 6.55
CA VAL A 29 1.28 -5.49 6.04
C VAL A 29 2.51 -5.89 6.86
N GLY A 30 3.42 -4.94 7.13
CA GLY A 30 4.60 -5.19 7.97
C GLY A 30 4.24 -5.71 9.37
N ILE A 31 3.25 -5.10 10.03
CA ILE A 31 2.79 -5.51 11.36
C ILE A 31 2.15 -6.91 11.33
N VAL A 32 1.27 -7.17 10.36
CA VAL A 32 0.59 -8.47 10.23
C VAL A 32 1.60 -9.61 10.06
N TRP A 33 2.57 -9.44 9.16
CA TRP A 33 3.58 -10.48 8.92
C TRP A 33 4.56 -10.63 10.09
N ALA A 34 4.95 -9.53 10.75
CA ALA A 34 5.77 -9.60 11.96
C ALA A 34 5.07 -10.39 13.07
N ALA A 35 3.76 -10.19 13.25
CA ALA A 35 2.96 -10.94 14.22
C ALA A 35 2.85 -12.43 13.84
N TYR A 36 2.61 -12.73 12.56
CA TYR A 36 2.56 -14.11 12.07
C TYR A 36 3.88 -14.88 12.29
N ILE A 37 5.01 -14.24 11.97
CA ILE A 37 6.34 -14.86 12.15
C ILE A 37 6.60 -15.14 13.63
N GLN A 38 6.30 -14.18 14.51
CA GLN A 38 6.47 -14.38 15.95
C GLN A 38 5.55 -15.47 16.51
N ALA A 39 4.29 -15.53 16.07
CA ALA A 39 3.34 -16.56 16.49
C ALA A 39 3.78 -17.95 16.02
N THR A 40 4.19 -18.07 14.75
CA THR A 40 4.64 -19.33 14.15
C THR A 40 5.94 -19.83 14.77
N ALA A 41 6.87 -18.92 15.09
CA ALA A 41 8.11 -19.27 15.78
C ALA A 41 7.86 -19.81 17.20
N ARG A 42 6.81 -19.33 17.89
CA ARG A 42 6.42 -19.83 19.22
C ARG A 42 5.64 -21.14 19.15
N GLN A 43 4.78 -21.30 18.14
CA GLN A 43 3.95 -22.48 17.98
C GLN A 43 3.82 -22.90 16.50
N PRO A 44 4.75 -23.75 16.02
CA PRO A 44 4.81 -24.16 14.62
C PRO A 44 3.55 -24.90 14.14
N GLU A 45 2.87 -25.61 15.04
CA GLU A 45 1.64 -26.36 14.72
C GLU A 45 0.48 -25.44 14.34
N SER A 46 0.51 -24.18 14.79
CA SER A 46 -0.52 -23.18 14.48
C SER A 46 -0.34 -22.51 13.11
N ALA A 47 0.81 -22.71 12.45
CA ALA A 47 1.21 -21.97 11.25
C ALA A 47 0.19 -22.05 10.11
N GLY A 48 -0.40 -23.23 9.89
CA GLY A 48 -1.39 -23.42 8.83
C GLY A 48 -2.64 -22.56 9.04
N LEU A 49 -3.11 -22.46 10.27
CA LEU A 49 -4.29 -21.66 10.63
C LEU A 49 -3.96 -20.15 10.61
N THR A 50 -2.87 -19.75 11.26
CA THR A 50 -2.49 -18.33 11.38
C THR A 50 -2.06 -17.73 10.06
N ARG A 51 -1.53 -18.52 9.12
CA ARG A 51 -1.21 -18.06 7.77
C ARG A 51 -2.44 -17.55 7.02
N THR A 52 -3.58 -18.22 7.17
CA THR A 52 -4.83 -17.78 6.52
C THR A 52 -5.27 -16.42 7.04
N TYR A 53 -5.21 -16.22 8.36
CA TYR A 53 -5.51 -14.92 8.98
C TYR A 53 -4.48 -13.84 8.61
N ALA A 54 -3.20 -14.19 8.47
CA ALA A 54 -2.16 -13.27 8.03
C ALA A 54 -2.43 -12.75 6.61
N PHE A 55 -2.78 -13.63 5.67
CA PHE A 55 -3.15 -13.21 4.32
C PHE A 55 -4.44 -12.39 4.30
N LEU A 56 -5.45 -12.75 5.08
CA LEU A 56 -6.67 -11.95 5.20
C LEU A 56 -6.37 -10.55 5.75
N GLY A 57 -5.57 -10.46 6.81
CA GLY A 57 -5.15 -9.18 7.39
C GLY A 57 -4.35 -8.32 6.42
N ALA A 58 -3.40 -8.92 5.68
CA ALA A 58 -2.63 -8.23 4.66
C ALA A 58 -3.52 -7.71 3.53
N ALA A 59 -4.46 -8.53 3.04
CA ALA A 59 -5.39 -8.14 1.99
C ALA A 59 -6.32 -6.99 2.42
N LEU A 60 -6.82 -7.02 3.66
CA LEU A 60 -7.61 -5.92 4.22
C LEU A 60 -6.78 -4.64 4.38
N SER A 61 -5.51 -4.77 4.76
CA SER A 61 -4.58 -3.63 4.84
C SER A 61 -4.34 -2.98 3.48
N GLU A 62 -4.35 -3.75 2.39
CA GLU A 62 -4.14 -3.27 1.01
C GLU A 62 -5.39 -2.64 0.38
N ALA A 63 -6.59 -2.86 0.93
CA ALA A 63 -7.84 -2.40 0.33
C ALA A 63 -7.85 -0.87 0.04
N LEU A 64 -7.28 -0.07 0.95
CA LEU A 64 -7.19 1.38 0.80
C LEU A 64 -6.08 1.81 -0.18
N ALA A 65 -4.97 1.06 -0.27
CA ALA A 65 -3.92 1.28 -1.28
C ALA A 65 -4.48 1.11 -2.69
N LEU A 66 -5.25 0.04 -2.91
CA LEU A 66 -5.85 -0.26 -4.21
C LEU A 66 -6.86 0.82 -4.62
N ILE A 67 -7.60 1.39 -3.67
CA ILE A 67 -8.45 2.56 -3.96
C ILE A 67 -7.56 3.74 -4.38
N GLY A 68 -6.50 4.05 -3.62
CA GLY A 68 -5.56 5.12 -3.95
C GLY A 68 -4.87 4.95 -5.31
N LEU A 69 -4.62 3.70 -5.73
CA LEU A 69 -4.09 3.36 -7.05
C LEU A 69 -5.09 3.68 -8.16
N VAL A 70 -6.37 3.39 -7.94
CA VAL A 70 -7.43 3.51 -8.95
C VAL A 70 -7.89 4.97 -9.13
N VAL A 71 -7.85 5.79 -8.07
CA VAL A 71 -8.33 7.20 -8.09
C VAL A 71 -7.74 8.03 -9.25
N PRO A 72 -6.42 8.04 -9.52
CA PRO A 72 -5.85 8.76 -10.67
C PRO A 72 -6.39 8.31 -12.03
N PHE A 73 -6.76 7.04 -12.19
CA PHE A 73 -7.34 6.56 -13.46
C PHE A 73 -8.79 7.01 -13.66
N ILE A 74 -9.52 7.29 -12.58
CA ILE A 74 -10.91 7.76 -12.62
C ILE A 74 -10.97 9.28 -12.79
N PHE A 75 -10.12 10.01 -12.08
CA PHE A 75 -10.22 11.47 -11.95
C PHE A 75 -9.07 12.25 -12.61
N GLY A 76 -8.02 11.58 -13.10
CA GLY A 76 -6.85 12.22 -13.70
C GLY A 76 -6.99 12.55 -15.19
N GLN A 77 -8.19 12.92 -15.65
CA GLN A 77 -8.46 13.32 -17.03
C GLN A 77 -8.24 14.82 -17.23
#